data_AF-A0A9D6NP01-F1
#
_entry.id   AF-A0A9D6NP01-F1
#
_cell.length_a   1.000
_cell.length_b   1.000
_cell.length_c   1.000
_cell.angle_alpha   90.00
_cell.angle_beta   90.00
_cell.angle_gamma   90.00
#
_symmetry.space_group_name_H-M   'P 1'
#
loop_
_entity.id
_entity.type
_entity.pdbx_description
1 polymer ?
#
loop_
_entity_poly.entity_id
_entity_poly.type
_entity_poly.pdbx_seq_one_letter_code
_entity_poly.pdbx_strand_id
1 'polypeptide(L)'
;MGGGLGRSVEVNRVGEPAEVEFLGAQPVEVLVFLAPLLRRWGLRERVDQAHPTRSEISHGQVMELLVANRLTDPEPLYRMVEWARAYDTKRWLGVGQVLVVGDR
;
A
#
# COMPACT_ATOMS: atom_id res chain seq x y z
N MET A 1 -9.35 30.67 10.45
CA MET A 1 -9.67 30.48 11.88
C MET A 1 -10.68 29.34 11.93
N GLY A 2 -10.24 28.08 12.02
CA GLY A 2 -9.95 27.34 13.26
C GLY A 2 -10.94 26.16 13.29
N GLY A 3 -10.63 24.93 13.69
CA GLY A 3 -9.41 24.29 14.13
C GLY A 3 -9.62 22.77 13.96
N GLY A 4 -8.55 22.06 13.63
CA GLY A 4 -8.55 20.60 13.56
C GLY A 4 -8.57 20.05 14.98
N LEU A 5 -9.64 19.35 15.35
CA LEU A 5 -9.71 18.61 16.61
C LEU A 5 -9.03 17.25 16.42
N GLY A 6 -7.70 17.26 16.54
CA GLY A 6 -6.90 16.08 16.77
C GLY A 6 -7.40 15.37 18.02
N ARG A 7 -7.71 14.07 17.90
CA ARG A 7 -8.13 13.25 19.04
C ARG A 7 -6.87 12.68 19.67
N SER A 8 -6.50 13.20 20.83
CA SER A 8 -5.40 12.67 21.65
C SER A 8 -5.81 11.34 22.27
N VAL A 9 -4.98 10.31 22.10
CA VAL A 9 -5.12 9.02 22.78
C VAL A 9 -3.96 8.87 23.76
N GLU A 10 -4.25 8.71 25.05
CA GLU A 10 -3.24 8.44 26.07
C GLU A 10 -2.71 7.00 25.92
N VAL A 11 -1.43 6.87 25.54
CA VAL A 11 -0.69 5.61 25.59
C VAL A 11 0.24 5.64 26.78
N ASN A 12 -0.10 4.91 27.84
CA ASN A 12 0.76 4.60 28.98
C ASN A 12 1.61 3.36 28.61
N ARG A 13 2.93 3.24 28.81
CA ARG A 13 3.99 4.00 29.50
C ARG A 13 5.32 3.70 28.79
N VAL A 14 6.15 4.73 28.59
CA VAL A 14 7.62 4.83 28.86
C VAL A 14 8.09 6.14 28.22
N GLY A 15 8.39 7.13 29.07
CA GLY A 15 9.35 8.23 28.84
C GLY A 15 9.14 9.18 27.66
N GLU A 16 8.64 10.39 27.98
CA GLU A 16 8.52 11.62 27.17
C GLU A 16 7.30 11.74 26.24
N PRO A 17 6.49 12.83 26.38
CA PRO A 17 5.36 13.09 25.51
C PRO A 17 5.87 13.55 24.14
N ALA A 18 5.98 12.62 23.20
CA ALA A 18 6.05 12.99 21.79
C ALA A 18 4.66 13.48 21.37
N GLU A 19 4.49 14.78 21.17
CA GLU A 19 3.35 15.30 20.39
C GLU A 19 3.48 14.75 18.97
N VAL A 20 2.84 13.60 18.72
CA VAL A 20 2.74 13.06 17.37
C VAL A 20 1.66 13.87 16.66
N GLU A 21 2.09 14.91 15.96
CA GLU A 21 1.25 15.57 14.96
C GLU A 21 0.97 14.53 13.87
N PHE A 22 -0.22 13.92 13.92
CA PHE A 22 -0.74 13.18 12.79
C PHE A 22 -0.99 14.19 11.68
N LEU A 23 0.04 14.44 10.85
CA LEU A 23 -0.16 14.96 9.51
C LEU A 23 -1.20 14.04 8.89
N GLY A 24 -2.41 14.56 8.62
CA GLY A 24 -3.52 13.75 8.12
C GLY A 24 -3.01 12.78 7.05
N ALA A 25 -3.19 11.48 7.29
CA ALA A 25 -2.50 10.42 6.58
C ALA A 25 -2.62 10.61 5.07
N GLN A 26 -1.59 11.20 4.47
CA GLN A 26 -1.54 11.23 3.02
C GLN A 26 -1.32 9.77 2.59
N PRO A 27 -2.07 9.27 1.60
CA PRO A 27 -2.05 7.85 1.21
C PRO A 27 -0.64 7.29 0.97
N VAL A 28 0.32 8.16 0.66
CA VAL A 28 1.74 7.85 0.46
C VAL A 28 2.42 7.19 1.68
N GLU A 29 1.97 7.44 2.92
CA GLU A 29 2.71 7.00 4.11
C GLU A 29 2.44 5.55 4.54
N VAL A 30 1.25 5.00 4.29
CA VAL A 30 0.92 3.65 4.76
C VAL A 30 1.69 2.54 4.00
N LEU A 31 2.02 2.76 2.72
CA LEU A 31 2.82 1.80 1.95
C LEU A 31 4.27 1.71 2.42
N VAL A 32 4.79 2.73 3.11
CA VAL A 32 6.12 2.70 3.75
C VAL A 32 6.22 1.51 4.72
N PHE A 33 5.13 1.20 5.42
CA PHE A 33 5.07 0.09 6.37
C PHE A 33 4.66 -1.23 5.72
N LEU A 34 3.72 -1.19 4.79
CA LEU A 34 3.20 -2.41 4.16
C LEU A 34 4.21 -3.04 3.19
N ALA A 35 4.95 -2.26 2.41
CA ALA A 35 5.86 -2.81 1.41
C ALA A 35 6.98 -3.69 2.02
N PRO A 36 7.69 -3.28 3.10
CA PRO A 36 8.63 -4.15 3.79
C PRO A 36 7.97 -5.40 4.39
N LEU A 37 6.73 -5.29 4.88
CA LEU A 37 5.99 -6.42 5.43
C LEU A 37 5.67 -7.47 4.37
N LEU A 38 5.16 -7.05 3.20
CA LEU A 38 4.85 -7.94 2.08
C LEU A 38 6.11 -8.66 1.55
N ARG A 39 7.23 -7.93 1.47
CA ARG A 39 8.54 -8.50 1.12
C ARG A 39 9.04 -9.50 2.17
N ARG A 40 8.91 -9.17 3.45
CA ARG A 40 9.27 -10.09 4.54
C ARG A 40 8.39 -11.34 4.53
N TRP A 41 7.13 -11.19 4.17
CA TRP A 41 6.21 -12.31 3.94
C TRP A 41 6.50 -13.07 2.65
N GLY A 42 7.46 -12.64 1.82
CA GLY A 42 7.81 -13.28 0.57
C GLY A 42 6.61 -13.53 -0.34
N LEU A 43 5.62 -12.62 -0.32
CA LEU A 43 4.34 -12.83 -1.01
C LEU A 43 4.58 -13.00 -2.50
N ARG A 44 5.35 -12.08 -3.08
CA ARG A 44 5.69 -12.11 -4.50
C ARG A 44 6.40 -13.40 -4.88
N GLU A 45 7.44 -13.77 -4.15
CA GLU A 45 8.27 -14.94 -4.45
C GLU A 45 7.45 -16.24 -4.34
N ARG A 46 6.61 -16.36 -3.32
CA ARG A 46 5.73 -17.53 -3.12
C ARG A 46 4.71 -17.66 -4.25
N VAL A 47 4.10 -16.55 -4.67
CA VAL A 47 3.13 -16.55 -5.78
C VAL A 47 3.83 -16.86 -7.10
N ASP A 48 4.98 -16.24 -7.36
CA ASP A 48 5.74 -16.45 -8.60
C ASP A 48 6.28 -17.89 -8.71
N GLN A 49 6.63 -18.53 -7.58
CA GLN A 49 7.01 -19.95 -7.52
C GLN A 49 5.83 -20.88 -7.81
N ALA A 50 4.64 -20.57 -7.28
CA ALA A 50 3.44 -21.38 -7.48
C ALA A 50 2.88 -21.22 -8.91
N HIS A 51 2.95 -20.02 -9.47
CA HIS A 51 2.34 -19.65 -10.74
C HIS A 51 3.27 -18.79 -11.61
N PRO A 52 4.34 -19.37 -12.18
CA PRO A 52 5.26 -18.64 -13.05
C PRO A 52 4.53 -18.10 -14.29
N THR A 53 4.95 -16.93 -14.77
CA THR A 53 4.37 -16.26 -15.95
C THR A 53 5.47 -15.78 -16.89
N ARG A 54 5.13 -15.63 -18.17
CA ARG A 54 5.99 -14.99 -19.20
C ARG A 54 5.63 -13.53 -19.45
N SER A 55 4.65 -13.00 -18.72
CA SER A 55 4.26 -11.58 -18.73
C SER A 55 5.39 -10.70 -18.18
N GLU A 56 5.45 -9.45 -18.64
CA GLU A 56 6.35 -8.43 -18.08
C GLU A 56 6.06 -8.13 -16.61
N ILE A 57 4.80 -8.35 -16.19
CA ILE A 57 4.35 -8.22 -14.80
C ILE A 57 4.08 -9.60 -14.24
N SER A 58 4.71 -9.93 -13.11
CA SER A 58 4.54 -11.22 -12.44
C SER A 58 3.22 -11.31 -11.65
N HIS A 59 2.69 -12.52 -11.47
CA HIS A 59 1.49 -12.71 -10.64
C HIS A 59 1.75 -12.25 -9.20
N GLY A 60 2.97 -12.44 -8.69
CA GLY A 60 3.37 -11.93 -7.38
C GLY A 60 3.29 -10.41 -7.29
N GLN A 61 3.72 -9.67 -8.33
CA GLN A 61 3.57 -8.21 -8.37
C GLN A 61 2.10 -7.77 -8.39
N VAL A 62 1.25 -8.47 -9.15
CA VAL A 62 -0.20 -8.19 -9.17
C VAL A 62 -0.80 -8.46 -7.80
N MET A 63 -0.41 -9.56 -7.15
CA MET A 63 -0.90 -9.89 -5.80
C MET A 63 -0.44 -8.90 -4.74
N GLU A 64 0.80 -8.41 -4.77
CA GLU A 64 1.27 -7.35 -3.88
C GLU A 64 0.42 -6.08 -4.03
N LEU A 65 0.11 -5.70 -5.28
CA LEU A 65 -0.73 -4.54 -5.57
C LEU A 65 -2.16 -4.71 -5.04
N LEU A 66 -2.76 -5.89 -5.26
CA LEU A 66 -4.13 -6.19 -4.79
C LEU A 66 -4.21 -6.23 -3.27
N VAL A 67 -3.25 -6.90 -2.62
CA VAL A 67 -3.20 -6.98 -1.15
C VAL A 67 -2.99 -5.59 -0.55
N ALA A 68 -2.05 -4.80 -1.09
CA ALA A 68 -1.85 -3.43 -0.66
C ALA A 68 -3.12 -2.59 -0.82
N ASN A 69 -3.82 -2.70 -1.96
CA ASN A 69 -5.11 -2.03 -2.14
C ASN A 69 -6.15 -2.44 -1.10
N ARG A 70 -6.26 -3.74 -0.79
CA ARG A 70 -7.21 -4.22 0.23
C ARG A 70 -6.86 -3.80 1.66
N LEU A 71 -5.59 -3.54 1.95
CA LEU A 71 -5.12 -3.15 3.28
C LEU A 71 -5.12 -1.63 3.51
N THR A 72 -5.26 -0.81 2.46
CA THR A 72 -5.25 0.64 2.57
C THR A 72 -6.62 1.24 2.31
N ASP A 73 -7.05 1.26 1.05
CA ASP A 73 -8.32 1.79 0.59
C ASP A 73 -8.87 0.88 -0.51
N PRO A 74 -9.72 -0.11 -0.15
CA PRO A 74 -10.22 -1.11 -1.08
C PRO A 74 -10.98 -0.48 -2.24
N GLU A 75 -10.33 -0.44 -3.41
CA GLU A 75 -10.92 0.10 -4.63
C GLU A 75 -11.21 -1.04 -5.61
N PRO A 76 -12.27 -0.96 -6.41
CA PRO A 76 -12.55 -1.97 -7.42
C PRO A 76 -11.45 -1.95 -8.49
N LEU A 77 -11.30 -3.06 -9.22
CA LEU A 77 -10.17 -3.24 -10.16
C LEU A 77 -10.08 -2.14 -11.23
N TYR A 78 -11.21 -1.58 -11.66
CA TYR A 78 -11.24 -0.51 -12.65
C TYR A 78 -10.79 0.86 -12.09
N ARG A 79 -10.67 1.02 -10.76
CA ARG A 79 -10.09 2.20 -10.09
C ARG A 79 -8.69 1.95 -9.50
N MET A 80 -8.11 0.78 -9.75
CA MET A 80 -6.78 0.43 -9.22
C MET A 80 -5.69 1.35 -9.75
N VAL A 81 -5.82 1.92 -10.94
CA VAL A 81 -4.82 2.83 -11.51
C VAL A 81 -4.79 4.15 -10.75
N GLU A 82 -5.96 4.69 -10.42
CA GLU A 82 -6.12 5.90 -9.60
C GLU A 82 -5.59 5.67 -8.19
N TRP A 83 -5.95 4.54 -7.57
CA TRP A 83 -5.40 4.13 -6.28
C TRP A 83 -3.88 3.99 -6.33
N ALA A 84 -3.33 3.27 -7.32
CA ALA A 84 -1.89 3.04 -7.44
C ALA A 84 -1.09 4.35 -7.59
N ARG A 85 -1.68 5.34 -8.28
CA ARG A 85 -1.12 6.70 -8.39
C ARG A 85 -1.17 7.44 -7.06
N ALA A 86 -2.31 7.41 -6.36
CA ALA A 86 -2.48 8.11 -5.08
C ALA A 86 -1.52 7.60 -3.99
N TYR A 87 -1.18 6.31 -4.03
CA TYR A 87 -0.32 5.66 -3.05
C TYR A 87 1.16 5.52 -3.50
N ASP A 88 1.53 5.97 -4.71
CA ASP A 88 2.88 5.84 -5.28
C ASP A 88 3.43 4.39 -5.24
N THR A 89 2.65 3.44 -5.75
CA THR A 89 3.00 2.01 -5.72
C THR A 89 4.28 1.70 -6.48
N LYS A 90 4.63 2.53 -7.48
CA LYS A 90 5.88 2.40 -8.21
C LYS A 90 7.08 2.58 -7.28
N ARG A 91 7.04 3.59 -6.41
CA ARG A 91 8.10 3.83 -5.42
C ARG A 91 8.17 2.73 -4.38
N TRP A 92 7.03 2.31 -3.83
CA TRP A 92 7.02 1.42 -2.65
C TRP A 92 7.06 -0.07 -3.01
N LEU A 93 6.30 -0.49 -4.02
CA LEU A 93 6.19 -1.89 -4.44
C LEU A 93 7.06 -2.22 -5.65
N GLY A 94 7.63 -1.21 -6.33
CA GLY A 94 8.33 -1.44 -7.60
C GLY A 94 7.38 -1.85 -8.73
N VAL A 95 6.07 -1.66 -8.52
CA VAL A 95 5.01 -1.99 -9.46
C VAL A 95 4.43 -0.69 -10.01
N GLY A 96 4.65 -0.46 -11.31
CA GLY A 96 4.06 0.68 -12.02
C GLY A 96 2.53 0.60 -12.09
N GLN A 97 1.92 1.46 -12.89
CA GLN A 97 0.47 1.36 -13.13
C GLN A 97 0.21 0.04 -13.85
N VAL A 98 -0.32 -0.95 -13.13
CA VAL A 98 -0.81 -2.18 -13.74
C VAL A 98 -2.07 -1.80 -14.48
N LEU A 99 -1.95 -1.69 -15.81
CA LEU A 99 -3.11 -1.74 -16.68
C LEU A 99 -3.57 -3.21 -16.64
N VAL A 100 -4.59 -3.52 -15.84
CA VAL A 100 -5.36 -4.74 -16.08
C VAL A 100 -6.14 -4.48 -17.37
N VAL A 101 -5.52 -4.76 -18.51
CA VAL A 101 -6.20 -4.78 -19.80
C VAL A 101 -7.12 -5.99 -19.76
N GLY A 102 -8.38 -5.75 -19.37
CA GLY A 102 -9.46 -6.54 -19.91
C GLY A 102 -9.61 -6.14 -21.37
N ASP A 103 -9.04 -6.93 -22.27
CA ASP A 103 -9.29 -6.80 -23.70
C ASP A 103 -10.77 -7.08 -23.96
N ARG A 104 -11.36 -6.36 -24.92
CA ARG A 104 -12.59 -6.80 -25.58
C ARG A 104 -12.23 -7.78 -26.69
#